data_AF-A0A0B1RQ40-F1
#
_entry.id   AF-A0A0B1RQ40-F1
#
_cell.length_a   1.000
_cell.length_b   1.000
_cell.length_c   1.000
_cell.angle_alpha   90.00
_cell.angle_beta   90.00
_cell.angle_gamma   90.00
#
_symmetry.space_group_name_H-M   'P 1'
#
loop_
_entity.id
_entity.type
_entity.pdbx_description
1 polymer ?
#
loop_
_entity_poly.entity_id
_entity_poly.type
_entity_poly.pdbx_seq_one_letter_code
_entity_poly.pdbx_strand_id
1 'polypeptide(L)'
;MNGESTTPIAVTWGVFPGTEIAQPTVVDPLAFRAWKDEAYETWIKNWANLYPKDSISRNVIQKIHDDFCLMNVVDNDFQKPVIIYEILEKMLKRTEERKAASA
;
A
#
# COMPACT_ATOMS: atom_id res chain seq x y z
N MET A 1 3.05 -6.52 -9.64
CA MET A 1 2.88 -7.36 -8.43
C MET A 1 3.74 -8.59 -8.65
N ASN A 2 4.61 -8.94 -7.69
CA ASN A 2 5.49 -10.11 -7.80
C ASN A 2 4.87 -11.39 -7.21
N GLY A 3 3.68 -11.30 -6.60
CA GLY A 3 2.87 -12.47 -6.24
C GLY A 3 2.06 -12.96 -7.43
N GLU A 4 1.68 -14.23 -7.42
CA GLU A 4 0.69 -14.76 -8.37
C GLU A 4 -0.54 -13.85 -8.38
N SER A 5 -1.00 -13.47 -9.57
CA SER A 5 -1.93 -12.36 -9.78
C SER A 5 -3.34 -12.57 -9.19
N THR A 6 -3.59 -13.76 -8.65
CA THR A 6 -4.87 -14.26 -8.14
C THR A 6 -4.76 -15.05 -6.83
N THR A 7 -3.56 -15.30 -6.32
CA THR A 7 -3.37 -16.20 -5.17
C THR A 7 -3.18 -15.39 -3.89
N PRO A 8 -4.04 -15.58 -2.87
CA PRO A 8 -3.89 -14.91 -1.58
C PRO A 8 -2.64 -15.38 -0.82
N ILE A 9 -2.04 -14.47 -0.05
CA ILE A 9 -0.91 -14.77 0.83
C ILE A 9 -1.37 -14.65 2.27
N ALA A 10 -1.26 -15.72 3.07
CA ALA A 10 -1.54 -15.67 4.50
C ALA A 10 -0.48 -14.84 5.23
N VAL A 11 -0.91 -13.84 6.00
CA VAL A 11 -0.02 -12.94 6.76
C VAL A 11 -0.19 -13.07 8.27
N THR A 12 -1.24 -13.75 8.72
CA THR A 12 -1.43 -14.07 10.13
C THR A 12 -1.97 -15.50 10.22
N TRP A 13 -1.30 -16.34 10.99
CA TRP A 13 -1.72 -17.71 11.24
C TRP A 13 -1.39 -18.15 12.66
N GLY A 14 -2.10 -19.18 13.14
CA GLY A 14 -1.89 -19.77 14.46
C GLY A 14 -1.97 -21.28 14.39
N VAL A 15 -1.09 -21.94 15.15
CA VAL A 15 -1.07 -23.40 15.32
C VAL A 15 -1.43 -23.71 16.77
N PHE A 16 -2.48 -24.50 16.98
CA PHE A 16 -2.97 -24.85 18.32
C PHE A 16 -3.06 -26.37 18.48
N PRO A 17 -2.75 -26.92 19.66
CA PRO A 17 -2.81 -28.37 19.89
C PRO A 17 -4.23 -28.93 19.70
N GLY A 18 -4.35 -30.00 18.92
CA GLY A 18 -5.63 -30.70 18.71
C GLY A 18 -6.62 -29.97 17.81
N THR A 19 -6.21 -28.90 17.10
CA THR A 19 -7.06 -28.19 16.14
C THR A 19 -6.35 -28.01 14.80
N GLU A 20 -7.10 -27.63 13.77
CA GLU A 20 -6.54 -27.22 12.48
C GLU A 20 -5.83 -25.86 12.59
N ILE A 21 -4.98 -25.57 11.60
CA ILE A 21 -4.26 -24.28 11.50
C ILE A 21 -5.28 -23.19 11.16
N ALA A 22 -5.28 -22.11 11.95
CA ALA A 22 -6.11 -20.95 11.67
C ALA A 22 -5.32 -19.91 10.87
N GLN A 23 -5.92 -19.35 9.81
CA GLN A 23 -5.32 -18.29 8.98
C GLN A 23 -6.32 -17.14 8.79
N PRO A 24 -6.55 -16.29 9.81
CA PRO A 24 -7.63 -15.31 9.78
C PRO A 24 -7.39 -14.14 8.83
N THR A 25 -6.13 -13.85 8.48
CA THR A 25 -5.78 -12.65 7.70
C THR A 25 -4.92 -13.02 6.50
N VAL A 26 -5.36 -12.59 5.31
CA VAL A 26 -4.68 -12.79 4.03
C VAL A 26 -4.54 -11.46 3.28
N VAL A 27 -3.52 -11.39 2.43
CA VAL A 27 -3.38 -10.36 1.40
C VAL A 27 -3.80 -10.99 0.07
N ASP A 28 -4.96 -10.59 -0.44
CA ASP A 28 -5.51 -11.05 -1.72
C ASP A 28 -5.37 -9.94 -2.80
N PRO A 29 -4.65 -10.19 -3.91
CA PRO A 29 -4.55 -9.27 -5.03
C PRO A 29 -5.90 -8.88 -5.65
N LEU A 30 -6.89 -9.78 -5.67
CA LEU A 30 -8.22 -9.50 -6.23
C LEU A 30 -9.02 -8.61 -5.30
N ALA A 31 -9.08 -8.94 -4.01
CA ALA A 31 -9.67 -8.07 -3.00
C ALA A 31 -9.03 -6.68 -2.98
N PHE A 32 -7.70 -6.59 -3.10
CA PHE A 32 -6.99 -5.31 -3.16
C PHE A 32 -7.39 -4.47 -4.38
N ARG A 33 -7.57 -5.08 -5.55
CA ARG A 33 -8.02 -4.36 -6.75
C ARG A 33 -9.46 -3.85 -6.61
N ALA A 34 -10.34 -4.65 -6.02
CA ALA A 34 -11.71 -4.23 -5.74
C ALA A 34 -11.76 -3.09 -4.71
N TRP A 35 -10.98 -3.21 -3.64
CA TRP A 35 -10.91 -2.21 -2.57
C TRP A 35 -10.23 -0.90 -3.00
N LYS A 36 -9.31 -0.95 -3.98
CA LYS A 36 -8.58 0.22 -4.46
C LYS A 36 -9.53 1.37 -4.81
N ASP A 37 -10.64 1.08 -5.49
CA ASP A 37 -11.54 2.13 -5.98
C ASP A 37 -12.20 2.87 -4.80
N GLU A 38 -12.60 2.16 -3.74
CA GLU A 38 -13.10 2.77 -2.50
C GLU A 38 -12.01 3.60 -1.78
N ALA A 39 -10.78 3.09 -1.75
CA ALA A 39 -9.65 3.79 -1.13
C ALA A 39 -9.32 5.11 -1.83
N TYR A 40 -9.31 5.13 -3.17
CA TYR A 40 -9.13 6.36 -3.95
C TYR A 40 -10.32 7.31 -3.77
N GLU A 41 -11.53 6.78 -3.81
CA GLU A 41 -12.74 7.61 -3.70
C GLU A 41 -12.79 8.38 -2.37
N THR A 42 -12.26 7.82 -1.28
CA THR A 42 -12.18 8.46 0.04
C THR A 42 -11.42 9.79 0.00
N TRP A 43 -10.36 9.91 -0.81
CA TRP A 43 -9.63 11.18 -0.97
C TRP A 43 -10.54 12.31 -1.45
N ILE A 44 -11.45 12.00 -2.38
CA ILE A 44 -12.33 13.00 -2.97
C ILE A 44 -13.59 13.20 -2.12
N LYS A 45 -14.29 12.11 -1.80
CA LYS A 45 -15.58 12.15 -1.09
C LYS A 45 -15.46 12.71 0.32
N ASN A 46 -14.42 12.28 1.05
CA ASN A 46 -14.33 12.55 2.49
C ASN A 46 -13.38 13.71 2.79
N TRP A 47 -12.30 13.86 2.03
CA TRP A 47 -11.28 14.87 2.33
C TRP A 47 -11.38 16.11 1.43
N ALA A 48 -11.35 15.94 0.10
CA ALA A 48 -11.35 17.08 -0.82
C ALA A 48 -12.64 17.92 -0.72
N ASN A 49 -13.78 17.28 -0.46
CA ASN A 49 -15.08 17.94 -0.32
C ASN A 49 -15.23 18.80 0.94
N LEU A 50 -14.30 18.73 1.89
CA LEU A 50 -14.26 19.64 3.03
C LEU A 50 -13.86 21.06 2.61
N TYR A 51 -13.31 21.22 1.41
CA TYR A 51 -12.79 22.50 0.92
C TYR A 51 -13.58 23.02 -0.31
N PRO A 52 -13.65 24.35 -0.49
CA PRO A 52 -14.22 24.96 -1.68
C PRO A 52 -13.57 24.43 -2.96
N LYS A 53 -14.34 24.36 -4.05
CA LYS A 53 -13.91 23.79 -5.33
C LYS A 53 -12.64 24.45 -5.90
N ASP A 54 -12.48 25.75 -5.70
CA ASP A 54 -11.35 26.51 -6.26
C ASP A 54 -10.21 26.72 -5.25
N SER A 55 -10.25 26.04 -4.11
CA SER A 55 -9.23 26.18 -3.07
C SER A 55 -7.94 25.45 -3.41
N ILE A 56 -6.81 26.03 -3.01
CA ILE A 56 -5.49 25.40 -3.12
C ILE A 56 -5.48 24.04 -2.40
N SER A 57 -6.12 23.95 -1.23
CA SER A 57 -6.23 22.71 -0.45
C SER A 57 -6.89 21.58 -1.23
N ARG A 58 -8.00 21.86 -1.94
CA ARG A 58 -8.66 20.85 -2.79
C ARG A 58 -7.76 20.40 -3.94
N ASN A 59 -7.05 21.33 -4.59
CA ASN A 59 -6.15 21.00 -5.69
C ASN A 59 -4.99 20.10 -5.25
N VAL A 60 -4.45 20.30 -4.04
CA VAL A 60 -3.41 19.41 -3.48
C VAL A 60 -3.96 17.99 -3.30
N ILE A 61 -5.15 17.84 -2.72
CA ILE A 61 -5.76 16.52 -2.50
C ILE A 61 -6.09 15.83 -3.83
N GLN A 62 -6.63 16.58 -4.79
CA GLN A 62 -6.90 16.07 -6.13
C GLN A 62 -5.63 15.56 -6.80
N LYS A 63 -4.53 16.30 -6.68
CA LYS A 63 -3.23 15.87 -7.20
C LYS A 63 -2.72 14.58 -6.56
N ILE A 64 -2.91 14.41 -5.25
CA ILE A 64 -2.57 13.14 -4.57
C ILE A 64 -3.40 11.99 -5.14
N HIS A 65 -4.72 12.19 -5.29
CA HIS A 65 -5.61 11.19 -5.88
C HIS A 65 -5.19 10.77 -7.30
N ASP A 66 -4.80 11.72 -8.14
CA ASP A 66 -4.51 11.46 -9.56
C ASP A 66 -3.10 10.91 -9.80
N ASP A 67 -2.10 11.37 -9.04
CA ASP A 67 -0.69 11.08 -9.30
C ASP A 67 -0.13 9.93 -8.45
N PHE A 68 -0.68 9.67 -7.25
CA PHE A 68 -0.06 8.74 -6.30
C PHE A 68 -0.52 7.30 -6.56
N CYS A 69 0.38 6.33 -6.31
CA CYS A 69 0.08 4.91 -6.39
C CYS A 69 -0.20 4.33 -4.99
N LEU A 70 -1.27 3.55 -4.87
CA LEU A 70 -1.55 2.75 -3.69
C LEU A 70 -0.71 1.45 -3.72
N MET A 71 0.05 1.21 -2.66
CA MET A 71 0.96 0.06 -2.56
C MET A 71 0.67 -0.76 -1.30
N ASN A 72 0.76 -2.08 -1.46
CA ASN A 72 0.78 -3.04 -0.36
C ASN A 72 2.09 -3.84 -0.46
N VAL A 73 2.81 -3.95 0.66
CA VAL A 73 4.13 -4.59 0.74
C VAL A 73 4.11 -5.59 1.89
N VAL A 74 4.52 -6.83 1.61
CA VAL A 74 4.62 -7.92 2.58
C VAL A 74 6.07 -8.36 2.66
N ASP A 75 6.61 -8.40 3.87
CA ASP A 75 7.85 -9.08 4.19
C ASP A 75 7.52 -10.52 4.61
N ASN A 76 7.90 -11.49 3.79
CA ASN A 76 7.52 -12.90 4.02
C ASN A 76 8.46 -13.60 5.00
N ASP A 77 9.65 -13.06 5.28
CA ASP A 77 10.65 -13.71 6.13
C ASP A 77 10.43 -13.37 7.61
N PHE A 78 9.30 -13.83 8.15
CA PHE A 78 8.82 -13.49 9.50
C PHE A 78 9.76 -13.94 10.64
N GLN A 79 10.75 -14.79 10.35
CA GLN A 79 11.75 -15.24 11.33
C GLN A 79 12.91 -14.24 11.47
N LYS A 80 13.05 -13.31 10.52
CA LYS A 80 14.11 -12.32 10.49
C LYS A 80 13.60 -10.94 10.92
N PRO A 81 14.52 -10.00 11.24
CA PRO A 81 14.17 -8.61 11.42
C PRO A 81 13.49 -8.03 10.17
N VAL A 82 12.54 -7.14 10.38
CA VAL A 82 11.78 -6.48 9.30
C VAL A 82 12.68 -5.66 8.38
N ILE A 83 12.57 -5.87 7.06
CA ILE A 83 13.43 -5.18 6.07
C ILE A 83 12.75 -4.00 5.37
N ILE A 84 11.44 -3.81 5.59
CA ILE A 84 10.63 -2.81 4.87
C ILE A 84 11.21 -1.40 5.00
N TYR A 85 11.70 -1.03 6.19
CA TYR A 85 12.29 0.28 6.44
C TYR A 85 13.59 0.49 5.66
N GLU A 86 14.47 -0.52 5.62
CA GLU A 86 15.71 -0.45 4.83
C GLU A 86 15.43 -0.32 3.33
N ILE A 87 14.39 -1.01 2.84
CA ILE A 87 13.95 -0.89 1.45
C ILE A 87 13.48 0.54 1.18
N LEU A 88 12.68 1.13 2.08
CA LEU A 88 12.20 2.50 1.93
C LEU A 88 13.36 3.50 1.91
N GLU A 89 14.34 3.37 2.81
CA GLU A 89 15.53 4.21 2.82
C GLU A 89 16.34 4.09 1.52
N LYS A 90 16.54 2.88 1.01
CA LYS A 90 17.23 2.64 -0.27
C LYS A 90 16.47 3.28 -1.44
N MET A 91 15.15 3.21 -1.44
CA MET A 91 14.31 3.85 -2.47
C MET A 91 14.39 5.38 -2.42
N LEU A 92 14.43 5.97 -1.22
CA LEU A 92 14.61 7.41 -1.06
C LEU A 92 15.96 7.87 -1.60
N LYS A 93 17.07 7.21 -1.20
CA LYS A 93 18.42 7.50 -1.71
C LYS A 93 18.49 7.41 -3.23
N ARG A 94 17.95 6.34 -3.82
CA ARG A 94 17.89 6.17 -5.28
C ARG A 94 17.10 7.27 -5.98
N THR A 95 16.06 7.79 -5.33
CA THR A 95 15.24 8.88 -5.88
C THR A 95 16.00 10.21 -5.87
N GLU A 96 16.79 10.47 -4.83
CA GLU A 96 17.68 11.65 -4.76
C GLU A 96 18.76 11.60 -5.83
N GLU A 97 19.43 10.46 -6.00
CA GLU A 97 20.45 10.26 -7.04
C GLU A 97 19.89 10.49 -8.46
N ARG A 98 18.69 9.98 -8.73
CA ARG A 98 18.01 10.19 -10.02
C ARG A 98 17.66 11.65 -10.27
N LYS A 99 17.24 12.38 -9.24
CA LYS A 99 16.98 13.82 -9.34
C LYS A 99 18.26 14.59 -9.65
N ALA A 100 19.36 14.26 -8.96
CA ALA A 100 20.66 14.89 -9.18
C ALA A 100 21.22 14.62 -10.59
N ALA A 101 20.97 13.43 -11.16
CA ALA A 101 21.39 13.10 -12.52
C ALA A 101 20.51 13.72 -13.62
N SER A 102 19.32 14.22 -13.27
CA SER A 102 18.37 14.85 -14.22
C SER A 102 18.36 16.37 -14.14
N ALA A 103 19.20 16.96 -13.28
CA ALA A 103 19.40 18.40 -13.08
C ALA A 103 20.71 18.85 -13.72
#